data_AF-A0A1Y3SJN8-F1
#
_entry.id   AF-A0A1Y3SJN8-F1
#
_cell.length_a   1.000
_cell.length_b   1.000
_cell.length_c   1.000
_cell.angle_alpha   90.00
_cell.angle_beta   90.00
_cell.angle_gamma   90.00
#
_symmetry.space_group_name_H-M   'P 1'
#
loop_
_entity.id
_entity.type
_entity.pdbx_description
1 polymer ?
#
loop_
_entity_poly.entity_id
_entity_poly.type
_entity_poly.pdbx_seq_one_letter_code
_entity_poly.pdbx_strand_id
1 'polypeptide(L)'
;MVKILLGGSPCTYWSISKTKGRETSASGAGWELFLNYRIAKERFQPDFFLYENNWSASSDIKQQIQEELQCKLFRMNSSLVSAQSRDRFYVCNWENALPEDRGILLKDILVTSDPDIGPLYELDLPILTHKEMSYMVRQTKGGRNHFDFGHYHDVLSGKSSCITANTAKGVPYNVLCEPIRIGTIKNHAKNQAKHNSKQYRVYSPDGKSTTLCGEGGGVGAKTGLYATPRSSRDQFPYYQVRNGKILVDGEWHSVGLQDGDYIIRKLLPVEAERLQTLPDNYTASVSTTQRLRGLGNGWTAEAIIHLLSTGLKNIHKNEQLLVLSMYDGIGTGRYCLQKMGFMNVEYHAYEIDKYAMKVSSSNYPDIIYHGDAFKIRNEDERWW
;
A
#
# COMPACT_ATOMS: atom_id res chain seq x y z
N MET A 1 0.80 -8.91 33.89
CA MET A 1 1.25 -9.32 32.54
C MET A 1 0.03 -9.61 31.70
N VAL A 2 -0.06 -9.01 30.51
CA VAL A 2 -1.17 -9.18 29.55
C VAL A 2 -0.67 -9.96 28.34
N LYS A 3 -1.39 -11.01 27.94
CA LYS A 3 -1.04 -11.88 26.81
C LYS A 3 -1.76 -11.47 25.55
N ILE A 4 -1.01 -11.23 24.48
CA ILE A 4 -1.57 -10.82 23.18
C ILE A 4 -1.15 -11.81 22.09
N LEU A 5 -2.11 -12.34 21.35
CA LEU A 5 -1.86 -13.13 20.15
C LEU A 5 -2.17 -12.29 18.91
N LEU A 6 -1.18 -12.13 18.04
CA LEU A 6 -1.32 -11.43 16.75
C LEU A 6 -1.08 -12.43 15.62
N GLY A 7 -1.75 -12.26 14.47
CA GLY A 7 -1.33 -12.99 13.28
C GLY A 7 -2.21 -12.81 12.06
N GLY A 8 -1.61 -13.02 10.89
CA GLY A 8 -2.32 -13.04 9.61
C GLY A 8 -1.75 -14.15 8.76
N SER A 9 -2.46 -15.27 8.65
CA SER A 9 -1.95 -16.41 7.90
C SER A 9 -1.77 -16.07 6.41
N PRO A 10 -0.79 -16.69 5.71
CA PRO A 10 -0.52 -16.41 4.31
C PRO A 10 -1.77 -16.44 3.43
N CYS A 11 -2.13 -15.28 2.89
CA CYS A 11 -3.39 -15.08 2.18
C CYS A 11 -3.37 -15.60 0.73
N THR A 12 -2.22 -16.10 0.26
CA THR A 12 -1.96 -16.49 -1.14
C THR A 12 -2.87 -17.61 -1.61
N TYR A 13 -3.27 -18.53 -0.73
CA TYR A 13 -4.15 -19.65 -1.06
C TYR A 13 -5.61 -19.24 -1.32
N TRP A 14 -6.05 -18.15 -0.69
CA TRP A 14 -7.45 -17.73 -0.67
C TRP A 14 -7.75 -16.51 -1.56
N SER A 15 -6.72 -15.77 -1.94
CA SER A 15 -6.84 -14.58 -2.78
C SER A 15 -7.45 -14.89 -4.15
N ILE A 16 -8.39 -14.05 -4.60
CA ILE A 16 -8.95 -14.10 -5.96
C ILE A 16 -7.90 -13.91 -7.06
N SER A 17 -6.73 -13.34 -6.73
CA SER A 17 -5.62 -13.19 -7.67
C SER A 17 -4.95 -14.52 -8.01
N LYS A 18 -5.23 -15.60 -7.24
CA LYS A 18 -4.75 -16.95 -7.55
C LYS A 18 -5.62 -17.57 -8.64
N THR A 19 -5.05 -17.70 -9.84
CA THR A 19 -5.76 -18.16 -11.04
C THR A 19 -5.91 -19.69 -11.13
N LYS A 20 -5.07 -20.46 -10.45
CA LYS A 20 -5.11 -21.94 -10.40
C LYS A 20 -4.99 -22.44 -8.97
N GLY A 21 -5.82 -23.41 -8.59
CA GLY A 21 -5.75 -24.06 -7.27
C GLY A 21 -6.03 -23.12 -6.09
N ARG A 22 -6.94 -22.15 -6.28
CA ARG A 22 -7.45 -21.32 -5.19
C ARG A 22 -8.30 -22.19 -4.27
N GLU A 23 -7.98 -22.17 -2.99
CA GLU A 23 -8.79 -22.84 -1.97
C GLU A 23 -10.06 -22.03 -1.73
N THR A 24 -11.20 -22.71 -1.67
CA THR A 24 -12.52 -22.10 -1.43
C THR A 24 -13.28 -22.77 -0.29
N SER A 25 -12.77 -23.89 0.21
CA SER A 25 -13.25 -24.61 1.38
C SER A 25 -12.21 -24.55 2.50
N ALA A 26 -12.62 -24.87 3.72
CA ALA A 26 -11.75 -25.00 4.89
C ALA A 26 -10.87 -26.26 4.82
N SER A 27 -10.03 -26.34 3.80
CA SER A 27 -9.11 -27.45 3.56
C SER A 27 -7.92 -26.98 2.73
N GLY A 28 -6.81 -27.72 2.79
CA GLY A 28 -5.58 -27.41 2.06
C GLY A 28 -4.54 -26.65 2.89
N ALA A 29 -3.48 -26.22 2.23
CA ALA A 29 -2.31 -25.65 2.89
C ALA A 29 -2.60 -24.29 3.54
N GLY A 30 -3.47 -23.47 2.93
CA GLY A 30 -3.90 -22.21 3.54
C GLY A 30 -4.69 -22.45 4.84
N TRP A 31 -5.55 -23.47 4.83
CA TRP A 31 -6.29 -23.88 6.03
C TRP A 31 -5.37 -24.40 7.15
N GLU A 32 -4.38 -25.24 6.82
CA GLU A 32 -3.41 -25.74 7.80
C GLU A 32 -2.61 -24.61 8.47
N LEU A 33 -2.28 -23.55 7.73
CA LEU A 33 -1.64 -22.36 8.29
C LEU A 33 -2.59 -21.63 9.24
N PHE A 34 -3.88 -21.47 8.89
CA PHE A 34 -4.85 -20.93 9.84
C PHE A 34 -4.99 -21.80 11.11
N LEU A 35 -5.00 -23.12 10.98
CA LEU A 35 -5.07 -24.02 12.13
C LEU A 35 -3.89 -23.83 13.09
N ASN A 36 -2.69 -23.49 12.61
CA ASN A 36 -1.58 -23.15 13.49
C ASN A 36 -1.89 -21.92 14.36
N TYR A 37 -2.55 -20.89 13.80
CA TYR A 37 -3.01 -19.74 14.58
C TYR A 37 -4.08 -20.14 15.62
N ARG A 38 -5.02 -21.01 15.24
CA ARG A 38 -6.06 -21.51 16.17
C ARG A 38 -5.44 -22.32 17.31
N ILE A 39 -4.49 -23.20 17.02
CA ILE A 39 -3.73 -23.96 18.00
C ILE A 39 -2.91 -23.01 18.89
N ALA A 40 -2.28 -21.98 18.33
CA ALA A 40 -1.59 -20.95 19.11
C ALA A 40 -2.56 -20.28 20.10
N LYS A 41 -3.77 -19.90 19.67
CA LYS A 41 -4.81 -19.36 20.56
C LYS A 41 -5.16 -20.32 21.69
N GLU A 42 -5.35 -21.60 21.39
CA GLU A 42 -5.69 -22.63 22.39
C GLU A 42 -4.57 -22.89 23.39
N ARG A 43 -3.30 -22.93 22.95
CA ARG A 43 -2.18 -23.25 23.84
C ARG A 43 -1.65 -22.02 24.58
N PHE A 44 -1.63 -20.87 23.92
CA PHE A 44 -1.15 -19.62 24.48
C PHE A 44 -2.19 -18.94 25.38
N GLN A 45 -3.50 -19.21 25.23
CA GLN A 45 -4.56 -18.61 26.05
C GLN A 45 -4.41 -17.08 26.21
N PRO A 46 -4.47 -16.31 25.10
CA PRO A 46 -4.27 -14.87 25.14
C PRO A 46 -5.46 -14.14 25.78
N ASP A 47 -5.19 -13.04 26.48
CA ASP A 47 -6.23 -12.09 26.93
C ASP A 47 -6.84 -11.36 25.73
N PHE A 48 -6.01 -11.07 24.73
CA PHE A 48 -6.41 -10.40 23.48
C PHE A 48 -5.87 -11.15 22.27
N PHE A 49 -6.70 -11.43 21.28
CA PHE A 49 -6.22 -11.93 19.99
C PHE A 49 -6.71 -11.10 18.81
N LEU A 50 -5.86 -10.97 17.79
CA LEU A 50 -6.19 -10.34 16.52
C LEU A 50 -5.69 -11.20 15.36
N TYR A 51 -6.64 -11.69 14.58
CA TYR A 51 -6.40 -12.38 13.32
C TYR A 51 -6.77 -11.50 12.13
N GLU A 52 -5.95 -11.49 11.07
CA GLU A 52 -6.20 -10.75 9.82
C GLU A 52 -6.12 -11.66 8.59
N ASN A 53 -6.96 -11.40 7.58
CA ASN A 53 -6.77 -11.95 6.24
C ASN A 53 -7.46 -11.12 5.14
N ASN A 54 -7.26 -11.51 3.88
CA ASN A 54 -7.84 -10.84 2.73
C ASN A 54 -9.37 -11.00 2.66
N TRP A 55 -10.10 -9.91 2.37
CA TRP A 55 -11.57 -9.95 2.25
C TRP A 55 -12.05 -10.90 1.14
N SER A 56 -11.19 -11.12 0.14
CA SER A 56 -11.48 -11.94 -1.03
C SER A 56 -11.53 -13.44 -0.77
N ALA A 57 -11.22 -13.92 0.44
CA ALA A 57 -11.47 -15.29 0.84
C ALA A 57 -12.95 -15.67 0.62
N SER A 58 -13.22 -16.94 0.34
CA SER A 58 -14.60 -17.42 0.11
C SER A 58 -15.48 -17.18 1.35
N SER A 59 -16.79 -17.14 1.13
CA SER A 59 -17.79 -17.12 2.22
C SER A 59 -17.54 -18.24 3.21
N ASP A 60 -17.29 -19.45 2.70
CA ASP A 60 -17.21 -20.68 3.48
C ASP A 60 -15.96 -20.67 4.39
N ILE A 61 -14.82 -20.21 3.88
CA ILE A 61 -13.61 -20.02 4.70
C ILE A 61 -13.86 -18.95 5.78
N LYS A 62 -14.48 -17.81 5.42
CA LYS A 62 -14.79 -16.75 6.39
C LYS A 62 -15.75 -17.21 7.47
N GLN A 63 -16.73 -18.05 7.11
CA GLN A 63 -17.66 -18.65 8.06
C GLN A 63 -16.90 -19.60 9.00
N GLN A 64 -16.12 -20.53 8.47
CA GLN A 64 -15.38 -21.49 9.29
C GLN A 64 -14.38 -20.81 10.24
N ILE A 65 -13.71 -19.74 9.80
CA ILE A 65 -12.80 -18.97 10.69
C ILE A 65 -13.56 -18.39 11.89
N GLN A 66 -14.78 -17.86 11.67
CA GLN A 66 -15.59 -17.33 12.77
C GLN A 66 -16.03 -18.43 13.74
N GLU A 67 -16.35 -19.63 13.23
CA GLU A 67 -16.71 -20.80 14.05
C GLU A 67 -15.52 -21.27 14.89
N GLU A 68 -14.34 -21.43 14.28
CA GLU A 68 -13.10 -21.88 14.94
C GLU A 68 -12.57 -20.87 15.98
N LEU A 69 -12.68 -19.57 15.69
CA LEU A 69 -12.24 -18.51 16.62
C LEU A 69 -13.35 -18.08 17.59
N GLN A 70 -14.59 -18.54 17.37
CA GLN A 70 -15.79 -18.20 18.16
C GLN A 70 -16.01 -16.68 18.28
N CYS A 71 -15.69 -15.93 17.23
CA CYS A 71 -15.75 -14.47 17.22
C CYS A 71 -16.25 -13.97 15.87
N LYS A 72 -16.93 -12.82 15.88
CA LYS A 72 -17.48 -12.20 14.67
C LYS A 72 -16.36 -11.63 13.81
N LEU A 73 -16.57 -11.70 12.51
CA LEU A 73 -15.72 -11.05 11.52
C LEU A 73 -16.00 -9.54 11.48
N PHE A 74 -14.93 -8.74 11.44
CA PHE A 74 -14.96 -7.31 11.20
C PHE A 74 -14.28 -6.98 9.87
N ARG A 75 -14.98 -6.35 8.92
CA ARG A 75 -14.42 -5.94 7.64
C ARG A 75 -14.01 -4.48 7.69
N MET A 76 -12.81 -4.17 7.22
CA MET A 76 -12.32 -2.80 7.11
C MET A 76 -11.42 -2.64 5.89
N ASN A 77 -11.62 -1.54 5.17
CA ASN A 77 -10.71 -1.12 4.12
C ASN A 77 -9.73 -0.08 4.66
N SER A 78 -8.44 -0.31 4.46
CA SER A 78 -7.40 0.64 4.87
C SER A 78 -7.49 2.00 4.17
N SER A 79 -8.35 2.16 3.16
CA SER A 79 -8.61 3.47 2.52
C SER A 79 -9.09 4.53 3.49
N LEU A 80 -9.69 4.15 4.63
CA LEU A 80 -10.09 5.08 5.68
C LEU A 80 -8.88 5.72 6.39
N VAL A 81 -7.75 5.01 6.45
CA VAL A 81 -6.57 5.40 7.24
C VAL A 81 -5.28 5.52 6.43
N SER A 82 -5.33 5.25 5.12
CA SER A 82 -4.20 5.27 4.21
C SER A 82 -4.64 5.75 2.80
N ALA A 83 -3.65 6.10 1.98
CA ALA A 83 -3.81 6.36 0.55
C ALA A 83 -4.07 5.09 -0.29
N GLN A 84 -4.22 3.91 0.32
CA GLN A 84 -4.39 2.63 -0.36
C GLN A 84 -5.79 2.03 -0.16
N SER A 85 -6.38 1.45 -1.21
CA SER A 85 -7.50 0.51 -1.07
C SER A 85 -6.98 -0.89 -0.75
N ARG A 86 -7.14 -1.32 0.50
CA ARG A 86 -6.73 -2.64 1.01
C ARG A 86 -7.85 -3.19 1.88
N ASP A 87 -8.74 -3.95 1.24
CA ASP A 87 -9.92 -4.53 1.88
C ASP A 87 -9.56 -5.84 2.57
N ARG A 88 -9.74 -5.88 3.89
CA ARG A 88 -9.37 -6.98 4.78
C ARG A 88 -10.51 -7.31 5.73
N PHE A 89 -10.44 -8.52 6.26
CA PHE A 89 -11.20 -8.85 7.45
C PHE A 89 -10.28 -9.13 8.62
N TYR A 90 -10.85 -8.92 9.79
CA TYR A 90 -10.23 -9.07 11.08
C TYR A 90 -11.15 -9.89 11.98
N VAL A 91 -10.58 -10.68 12.87
CA VAL A 91 -11.31 -11.42 13.91
C VAL A 91 -10.58 -11.24 15.24
N CYS A 92 -11.30 -10.77 16.25
CA CYS A 92 -10.76 -10.48 17.56
C CYS A 92 -11.81 -10.69 18.65
N ASN A 93 -11.39 -10.81 19.91
CA ASN A 93 -12.26 -10.99 21.07
C ASN A 93 -12.75 -9.67 21.72
N TRP A 94 -12.72 -8.57 20.99
CA TRP A 94 -13.33 -7.29 21.38
C TRP A 94 -14.11 -6.69 20.21
N GLU A 95 -15.00 -5.76 20.52
CA GLU A 95 -15.77 -5.02 19.52
C GLU A 95 -14.97 -3.87 18.93
N ASN A 96 -15.11 -3.65 17.62
CA ASN A 96 -14.50 -2.54 16.91
C ASN A 96 -15.54 -1.80 16.07
N ALA A 97 -15.36 -0.49 15.96
CA ALA A 97 -16.04 0.35 14.98
C ALA A 97 -15.06 0.72 13.85
N LEU A 98 -15.59 1.16 12.71
CA LEU A 98 -14.75 1.71 11.65
C LEU A 98 -14.08 3.02 12.12
N PRO A 99 -12.82 3.27 11.75
CA PRO A 99 -12.22 4.58 11.94
C PRO A 99 -12.89 5.62 11.05
N GLU A 100 -12.79 6.90 11.42
CA GLU A 100 -13.15 8.01 10.53
C GLU A 100 -12.24 8.02 9.29
N ASP A 101 -12.79 8.44 8.14
CA ASP A 101 -11.99 8.61 6.93
C ASP A 101 -11.06 9.82 7.08
N ARG A 102 -9.76 9.56 7.09
CA ARG A 102 -8.71 10.58 7.18
C ARG A 102 -8.50 11.35 5.88
N GLY A 103 -9.16 10.95 4.78
CA GLY A 103 -9.11 11.67 3.50
C GLY A 103 -7.76 11.65 2.79
N ILE A 104 -6.86 10.73 3.17
CA ILE A 104 -5.47 10.66 2.66
C ILE A 104 -5.45 10.19 1.22
N LEU A 105 -4.89 10.96 0.29
CA LEU A 105 -4.79 10.60 -1.12
C LEU A 105 -3.35 10.25 -1.50
N LEU A 106 -3.17 9.67 -2.69
CA LEU A 106 -1.85 9.25 -3.17
C LEU A 106 -0.86 10.42 -3.20
N LYS A 107 -1.27 11.59 -3.71
CA LYS A 107 -0.46 12.83 -3.68
C LYS A 107 0.08 13.21 -2.29
N ASP A 108 -0.58 12.79 -1.21
CA ASP A 108 -0.23 13.22 0.16
C ASP A 108 0.92 12.37 0.74
N ILE A 109 1.24 11.24 0.10
CA ILE A 109 2.29 10.32 0.54
C ILE A 109 3.49 10.26 -0.41
N LEU A 110 3.37 10.82 -1.62
CA LEU A 110 4.46 10.82 -2.57
C LEU A 110 5.62 11.68 -2.07
N VAL A 111 6.83 11.31 -2.46
CA VAL A 111 7.99 12.17 -2.28
C VAL A 111 7.90 13.25 -3.35
N THR A 112 7.09 14.28 -3.11
CA THR A 112 7.16 15.51 -3.91
C THR A 112 8.32 16.32 -3.37
N SER A 113 9.21 16.79 -4.24
CA SER A 113 10.37 17.63 -3.90
C SER A 113 10.11 18.47 -2.66
N ASP A 114 10.75 18.07 -1.57
CA ASP A 114 10.84 18.86 -0.36
C ASP A 114 11.38 20.23 -0.77
N PRO A 115 10.86 21.36 -0.28
CA PRO A 115 11.51 22.65 -0.52
C PRO A 115 13.01 22.65 -0.19
N ASP A 116 13.45 21.76 0.71
CA ASP A 116 14.84 21.60 1.17
C ASP A 116 15.60 20.42 0.51
N ILE A 117 14.93 19.53 -0.22
CA ILE A 117 15.53 18.42 -0.98
C ILE A 117 15.11 18.64 -2.42
N GLY A 118 16.07 19.01 -3.26
CA GLY A 118 15.87 19.53 -4.60
C GLY A 118 14.81 18.86 -5.48
N PRO A 119 14.46 19.52 -6.60
CA PRO A 119 13.43 19.05 -7.53
C PRO A 119 13.57 17.56 -7.90
N LEU A 120 12.42 16.92 -8.15
CA LEU A 120 12.23 15.48 -8.43
C LEU A 120 13.26 14.81 -9.37
N TYR A 121 13.97 15.58 -10.19
CA TYR A 121 15.04 15.12 -11.08
C TYR A 121 16.34 14.72 -10.35
N GLU A 122 16.52 15.08 -9.08
CA GLU A 122 17.65 14.62 -8.26
C GLU A 122 17.42 13.22 -7.65
N LEU A 123 16.21 12.68 -7.77
CA LEU A 123 15.86 11.33 -7.31
C LEU A 123 16.05 10.30 -8.43
N ASP A 124 16.66 9.17 -8.10
CA ASP A 124 16.74 8.00 -8.99
C ASP A 124 15.35 7.33 -9.09
N LEU A 125 14.49 7.88 -9.94
CA LEU A 125 13.10 7.44 -10.10
C LEU A 125 13.03 6.10 -10.85
N PRO A 126 12.26 5.11 -10.37
CA PRO A 126 12.10 3.83 -11.03
C PRO A 126 11.13 3.95 -12.21
N ILE A 127 11.59 4.53 -13.31
CA ILE A 127 10.85 4.65 -14.56
C ILE A 127 10.57 3.26 -15.16
N LEU A 128 9.42 3.09 -15.81
CA LEU A 128 9.14 1.87 -16.54
C LEU A 128 10.09 1.73 -17.74
N THR A 129 10.70 0.56 -17.88
CA THR A 129 11.50 0.22 -19.06
C THR A 129 10.62 0.21 -20.32
N HIS A 130 11.23 0.32 -21.51
CA HIS A 130 10.50 0.21 -22.78
C HIS A 130 9.65 -1.07 -22.84
N LYS A 131 10.20 -2.21 -22.40
CA LYS A 131 9.47 -3.49 -22.39
C LYS A 131 8.24 -3.46 -21.47
N GLU A 132 8.34 -2.78 -20.34
CA GLU A 132 7.24 -2.61 -19.38
C GLU A 132 6.17 -1.67 -19.93
N MET A 133 6.57 -0.59 -20.61
CA MET A 133 5.65 0.32 -21.29
C MET A 133 4.95 -0.33 -22.47
N SER A 134 5.66 -1.06 -23.33
CA SER A 134 5.05 -1.85 -24.40
C SER A 134 4.08 -2.90 -23.84
N TYR A 135 4.35 -3.46 -22.65
CA TYR A 135 3.40 -4.33 -21.95
C TYR A 135 2.14 -3.58 -21.50
N MET A 136 2.29 -2.35 -20.98
CA MET A 136 1.17 -1.52 -20.52
C MET A 136 0.19 -1.18 -21.66
N VAL A 137 0.70 -0.85 -22.84
CA VAL A 137 -0.14 -0.50 -24.01
C VAL A 137 -0.64 -1.70 -24.82
N ARG A 138 -0.09 -2.90 -24.59
CA ARG A 138 -0.45 -4.11 -25.32
C ARG A 138 -1.92 -4.46 -25.14
N GLN A 139 -2.64 -4.58 -26.25
CA GLN A 139 -4.04 -5.01 -26.25
C GLN A 139 -4.18 -6.48 -25.85
N THR A 140 -5.21 -6.74 -25.05
CA THR A 140 -5.70 -8.07 -24.71
C THR A 140 -6.69 -8.55 -25.77
N LYS A 141 -7.08 -9.84 -25.72
CA LYS A 141 -8.05 -10.43 -26.66
C LYS A 141 -9.40 -9.68 -26.73
N GLY A 142 -9.73 -8.88 -25.72
CA GLY A 142 -10.96 -8.07 -25.68
C GLY A 142 -10.78 -6.60 -26.11
N GLY A 143 -9.69 -6.25 -26.80
CA GLY A 143 -9.45 -4.89 -27.32
C GLY A 143 -9.00 -3.85 -26.28
N ARG A 144 -9.03 -4.20 -24.99
CA ARG A 144 -8.54 -3.38 -23.87
C ARG A 144 -7.04 -3.52 -23.67
N ASN A 145 -6.35 -2.47 -23.21
CA ASN A 145 -4.94 -2.51 -22.82
C ASN A 145 -4.78 -2.61 -21.29
N HIS A 146 -3.54 -2.65 -20.77
CA HIS A 146 -3.27 -2.83 -19.35
C HIS A 146 -3.48 -1.57 -18.50
N PHE A 147 -3.65 -0.40 -19.12
CA PHE A 147 -4.18 0.77 -18.43
C PHE A 147 -5.66 0.56 -18.07
N ASP A 148 -6.45 -0.06 -18.95
CA ASP A 148 -7.88 -0.31 -18.73
C ASP A 148 -8.20 -1.30 -17.59
N PHE A 149 -7.19 -2.01 -17.07
CA PHE A 149 -7.35 -2.98 -15.96
C PHE A 149 -6.98 -2.40 -14.59
N GLY A 150 -6.85 -1.08 -14.46
CA GLY A 150 -6.61 -0.41 -13.17
C GLY A 150 -5.21 -0.62 -12.59
N HIS A 151 -4.21 -0.89 -13.45
CA HIS A 151 -2.81 -1.04 -13.06
C HIS A 151 -2.06 0.28 -12.89
N TYR A 152 -2.72 1.40 -13.17
CA TYR A 152 -2.18 2.74 -13.03
C TYR A 152 -3.07 3.63 -12.16
N HIS A 153 -2.46 4.65 -11.54
CA HIS A 153 -3.16 5.60 -10.68
C HIS A 153 -2.84 7.04 -11.07
N ASP A 154 -3.89 7.84 -11.29
CA ASP A 154 -3.79 9.29 -11.33
C ASP A 154 -3.55 9.81 -9.91
N VAL A 155 -2.36 10.39 -9.72
CA VAL A 155 -1.90 10.95 -8.46
C VAL A 155 -2.83 12.06 -7.92
N LEU A 156 -3.53 12.78 -8.80
CA LEU A 156 -4.30 13.97 -8.43
C LEU A 156 -5.69 13.67 -7.84
N SER A 157 -6.25 12.49 -8.09
CA SER A 157 -7.64 12.18 -7.72
C SER A 157 -7.89 10.76 -7.19
N GLY A 158 -6.85 9.94 -7.04
CA GLY A 158 -7.00 8.52 -6.70
C GLY A 158 -6.40 8.09 -5.36
N LYS A 159 -6.94 6.97 -4.85
CA LYS A 159 -6.23 6.06 -3.93
C LYS A 159 -5.40 5.09 -4.78
N SER A 160 -4.29 4.60 -4.23
CA SER A 160 -3.52 3.50 -4.83
C SER A 160 -4.21 2.15 -4.62
N SER A 161 -4.01 1.22 -5.55
CA SER A 161 -4.32 -0.19 -5.34
C SER A 161 -3.44 -0.79 -4.24
N CYS A 162 -3.89 -1.89 -3.65
CA CYS A 162 -3.09 -2.68 -2.71
C CYS A 162 -1.72 -3.03 -3.29
N ILE A 163 -0.62 -2.64 -2.62
CA ILE A 163 0.73 -3.13 -2.95
C ILE A 163 0.70 -4.66 -2.91
N THR A 164 1.24 -5.28 -3.97
CA THR A 164 1.33 -6.73 -4.12
C THR A 164 2.76 -7.22 -3.93
N ALA A 165 2.92 -8.39 -3.32
CA ALA A 165 4.25 -9.01 -3.14
C ALA A 165 4.86 -9.57 -4.44
N ASN A 166 4.08 -9.66 -5.52
CA ASN A 166 4.49 -10.18 -6.82
C ASN A 166 4.24 -9.15 -7.93
N THR A 167 5.09 -9.17 -8.97
CA THR A 167 4.97 -8.34 -10.18
C THR A 167 4.62 -9.19 -11.39
N ALA A 168 3.83 -8.68 -12.34
CA ALA A 168 3.56 -9.34 -13.61
C ALA A 168 4.47 -8.79 -14.71
N LYS A 169 5.41 -9.60 -15.23
CA LYS A 169 6.39 -9.19 -16.25
C LYS A 169 7.22 -7.93 -15.90
N GLY A 170 7.52 -7.74 -14.62
CA GLY A 170 8.28 -6.58 -14.12
C GLY A 170 7.40 -5.36 -13.78
N VAL A 171 6.17 -5.31 -14.27
CA VAL A 171 5.21 -4.24 -13.96
C VAL A 171 4.47 -4.57 -12.66
N PRO A 172 4.55 -3.69 -11.64
CA PRO A 172 3.78 -3.86 -10.42
C PRO A 172 2.36 -3.27 -10.61
N TYR A 173 1.37 -3.72 -9.84
CA TYR A 173 -0.04 -3.31 -9.96
C TYR A 173 -0.34 -1.86 -9.49
N ASN A 174 0.70 -1.03 -9.35
CA ASN A 174 0.69 0.30 -8.74
C ASN A 174 1.58 1.28 -9.54
N VAL A 175 1.42 1.28 -10.88
CA VAL A 175 2.10 2.25 -11.75
C VAL A 175 1.54 3.65 -11.46
N LEU A 176 2.41 4.63 -11.29
CA LEU A 176 2.05 6.02 -11.06
C LEU A 176 2.12 6.80 -12.36
N CYS A 177 1.08 7.59 -12.64
CA CYS A 177 1.07 8.56 -13.71
C CYS A 177 1.10 9.97 -13.09
N GLU A 178 2.27 10.61 -13.14
CA GLU A 178 2.52 11.92 -12.53
C GLU A 178 2.53 13.01 -13.60
N PRO A 179 1.59 13.97 -13.57
CA PRO A 179 1.60 15.06 -14.53
C PRO A 179 2.79 15.99 -14.26
N ILE A 180 3.49 16.40 -15.31
CA ILE A 180 4.60 17.35 -15.24
C ILE A 180 4.03 18.75 -14.97
N ARG A 181 4.17 19.21 -13.73
CA ARG A 181 3.76 20.55 -13.30
C ARG A 181 4.90 21.54 -13.53
N ILE A 182 4.65 22.57 -14.35
CA ILE A 182 5.65 23.62 -14.66
C ILE A 182 5.43 24.91 -13.87
N GLY A 183 4.36 25.01 -13.07
CA GLY A 183 4.17 26.17 -12.20
C GLY A 183 2.80 26.28 -11.53
N THR A 184 2.58 27.45 -10.92
CA THR A 184 1.31 27.87 -10.32
C THR A 184 1.03 29.33 -10.71
N ILE A 185 -0.16 29.63 -11.21
CA ILE A 185 -0.59 31.00 -11.52
C ILE A 185 -0.89 31.72 -10.22
N LYS A 186 -0.25 32.88 -9.98
CA LYS A 186 -0.58 33.73 -8.83
C LYS A 186 -1.97 34.35 -9.02
N ASN A 187 -2.81 34.24 -7.99
CA ASN A 187 -4.11 34.89 -7.91
C ASN A 187 -4.04 36.11 -6.99
N HIS A 188 -4.55 37.26 -7.43
CA HIS A 188 -4.65 38.50 -6.64
C HIS A 188 -6.01 38.68 -5.92
N ALA A 189 -6.87 37.66 -5.89
CA ALA A 189 -8.14 37.69 -5.17
C ALA A 189 -7.93 37.85 -3.65
N LYS A 190 -8.80 38.64 -3.01
CA LYS A 190 -8.73 39.09 -1.59
C LYS A 190 -8.84 37.99 -0.51
N ASN A 191 -8.69 36.71 -0.84
CA ASN A 191 -8.66 35.60 0.12
C ASN A 191 -7.54 34.61 -0.25
N GLN A 192 -6.35 34.87 0.27
CA GLN A 192 -5.06 34.24 -0.12
C GLN A 192 -4.85 32.81 0.41
N ALA A 193 -5.81 32.21 1.14
CA ALA A 193 -5.60 30.90 1.80
C ALA A 193 -5.60 29.67 0.85
N LYS A 194 -5.84 29.84 -0.45
CA LYS A 194 -5.93 28.72 -1.42
C LYS A 194 -5.15 28.97 -2.72
N HIS A 195 -3.86 29.26 -2.60
CA HIS A 195 -2.96 29.35 -3.77
C HIS A 195 -2.76 28.02 -4.51
N ASN A 196 -3.23 26.87 -3.99
CA ASN A 196 -3.01 25.53 -4.57
C ASN A 196 -4.29 24.83 -5.09
N SER A 197 -5.40 25.56 -5.27
CA SER A 197 -6.62 24.99 -5.86
C SER A 197 -6.39 24.56 -7.31
N LYS A 198 -7.04 23.46 -7.75
CA LYS A 198 -6.83 22.78 -9.05
C LYS A 198 -6.75 23.74 -10.26
N GLN A 199 -7.52 24.82 -10.22
CA GLN A 199 -7.62 25.87 -11.25
C GLN A 199 -6.38 26.76 -11.45
N TYR A 200 -5.37 26.73 -10.57
CA TYR A 200 -4.18 27.59 -10.66
C TYR A 200 -2.90 26.83 -11.07
N ARG A 201 -3.01 25.55 -11.45
CA ARG A 201 -1.85 24.71 -11.81
C ARG A 201 -1.53 24.88 -13.29
N VAL A 202 -0.25 25.05 -13.62
CA VAL A 202 0.23 25.17 -15.01
C VAL A 202 1.02 23.91 -15.36
N TYR A 203 0.68 23.28 -16.48
CA TYR A 203 1.30 22.06 -17.01
C TYR A 203 2.07 22.34 -18.29
N SER A 204 3.08 21.52 -18.59
CA SER A 204 4.01 21.74 -19.72
C SER A 204 3.30 21.75 -21.08
N PRO A 205 3.59 22.71 -21.98
CA PRO A 205 3.06 22.77 -23.34
C PRO A 205 3.99 22.20 -24.43
N ASP A 206 5.15 21.63 -24.11
CA ASP A 206 6.20 21.29 -25.10
C ASP A 206 5.91 20.08 -26.01
N GLY A 207 4.72 19.48 -25.91
CA GLY A 207 4.16 18.61 -26.94
C GLY A 207 3.23 19.37 -27.88
N LYS A 208 3.76 19.91 -28.98
CA LYS A 208 3.05 20.71 -30.00
C LYS A 208 1.58 20.29 -30.20
N SER A 209 0.65 21.18 -29.88
CA SER A 209 -0.51 21.49 -30.74
C SER A 209 -1.23 22.74 -30.24
N THR A 210 -1.52 23.65 -31.15
CA THR A 210 -2.79 24.38 -31.12
C THR A 210 -3.40 24.33 -32.50
N THR A 211 -4.56 23.70 -32.63
CA THR A 211 -5.59 24.25 -33.50
C THR A 211 -6.83 24.49 -32.64
N LEU A 212 -7.23 25.76 -32.58
CA LEU A 212 -8.37 26.32 -31.87
C LEU A 212 -9.71 25.93 -32.52
N CYS A 213 -10.76 25.84 -31.68
CA CYS A 213 -12.16 26.30 -31.86
C CYS A 213 -13.01 25.58 -30.78
N GLY A 214 -13.92 26.14 -30.00
CA GLY A 214 -14.58 27.45 -29.81
C GLY A 214 -15.83 27.09 -28.99
N GLU A 215 -16.03 27.52 -27.75
CA GLU A 215 -16.77 28.71 -27.30
C GLU A 215 -16.78 28.63 -25.76
N GLY A 216 -16.00 29.48 -25.07
CA GLY A 216 -15.98 29.49 -23.60
C GLY A 216 -15.12 30.63 -23.04
N GLY A 217 -15.76 31.62 -22.43
CA GLY A 217 -15.09 32.81 -21.88
C GLY A 217 -14.51 32.60 -20.47
N GLY A 218 -13.31 33.14 -20.24
CA GLY A 218 -12.55 33.15 -18.98
C GLY A 218 -11.17 33.80 -19.19
N VAL A 219 -10.44 34.17 -18.14
CA VAL A 219 -9.19 34.98 -18.21
C VAL A 219 -8.01 34.28 -18.93
N GLY A 220 -8.21 33.05 -19.43
CA GLY A 220 -7.29 32.34 -20.33
C GLY A 220 -7.89 32.04 -21.72
N ALA A 221 -9.07 32.55 -22.05
CA ALA A 221 -9.83 32.14 -23.23
C ALA A 221 -9.31 32.70 -24.56
N LYS A 222 -8.40 33.68 -24.58
CA LYS A 222 -7.96 34.33 -25.84
C LYS A 222 -6.49 34.78 -25.88
N THR A 223 -5.64 34.43 -24.91
CA THR A 223 -4.22 34.78 -24.97
C THR A 223 -3.36 33.59 -24.54
N GLY A 224 -2.69 32.97 -25.51
CA GLY A 224 -1.53 32.15 -25.24
C GLY A 224 -0.48 33.00 -24.54
N LEU A 225 -0.32 32.80 -23.23
CA LEU A 225 0.76 33.38 -22.44
C LEU A 225 1.78 32.28 -22.21
N TYR A 226 2.72 32.18 -23.15
CA TYR A 226 3.77 31.18 -23.20
C TYR A 226 4.94 31.60 -22.29
N ALA A 227 5.36 30.71 -21.39
CA ALA A 227 6.63 30.83 -20.69
C ALA A 227 7.75 30.22 -21.55
N THR A 228 8.90 30.90 -21.63
CA THR A 228 10.05 30.53 -22.47
C THR A 228 10.82 29.34 -21.86
N PRO A 229 11.58 28.57 -22.67
CA PRO A 229 12.07 27.26 -22.25
C PRO A 229 13.21 27.40 -21.25
N ARG A 230 13.17 26.60 -20.17
CA ARG A 230 14.34 26.39 -19.31
C ARG A 230 15.01 25.08 -19.72
N SER A 231 16.29 25.22 -20.03
CA SER A 231 17.21 24.21 -20.54
C SER A 231 17.61 23.17 -19.50
N SER A 232 17.18 21.93 -19.70
CA SER A 232 17.99 20.71 -19.55
C SER A 232 17.15 19.54 -20.08
N ARG A 233 17.22 19.40 -21.41
CA ARG A 233 16.78 18.21 -22.14
C ARG A 233 17.64 17.02 -21.67
N ASP A 234 17.04 15.83 -21.70
CA ASP A 234 17.60 14.51 -21.40
C ASP A 234 17.66 14.14 -19.91
N GLN A 235 16.69 13.34 -19.44
CA GLN A 235 17.00 12.22 -18.52
C GLN A 235 15.85 11.23 -18.23
N PHE A 236 14.58 11.55 -18.51
CA PHE A 236 13.48 10.58 -18.37
C PHE A 236 12.51 10.60 -19.56
N PRO A 237 11.99 9.43 -20.01
CA PRO A 237 10.92 9.40 -21.02
C PRO A 237 9.64 10.00 -20.43
N TYR A 238 9.10 11.01 -21.10
CA TYR A 238 7.78 11.58 -20.80
C TYR A 238 6.76 11.15 -21.86
N TYR A 239 5.51 11.08 -21.45
CA TYR A 239 4.42 10.60 -22.29
C TYR A 239 3.35 11.67 -22.46
N GLN A 240 2.98 11.93 -23.71
CA GLN A 240 1.93 12.88 -24.03
C GLN A 240 0.57 12.19 -23.97
N VAL A 241 -0.37 12.79 -23.25
CA VAL A 241 -1.77 12.39 -23.22
C VAL A 241 -2.62 13.46 -23.90
N ARG A 242 -3.43 13.07 -24.89
CA ARG A 242 -4.37 13.95 -25.60
C ARG A 242 -5.67 13.19 -25.89
N ASN A 243 -6.81 13.80 -25.60
CA ASN A 243 -8.15 13.23 -25.79
C ASN A 243 -8.31 11.81 -25.23
N GLY A 244 -7.78 11.56 -24.02
CA GLY A 244 -7.83 10.24 -23.39
C GLY A 244 -7.01 9.17 -24.12
N LYS A 245 -5.93 9.56 -24.81
CA LYS A 245 -4.97 8.64 -25.43
C LYS A 245 -3.54 9.04 -25.08
N ILE A 246 -2.66 8.07 -24.89
CA ILE A 246 -1.24 8.22 -24.61
C ILE A 246 -0.40 7.86 -25.83
N LEU A 247 0.61 8.67 -26.16
CA LEU A 247 1.56 8.39 -27.24
C LEU A 247 2.70 7.51 -26.71
N VAL A 248 2.82 6.28 -27.23
CA VAL A 248 3.89 5.32 -26.89
C VAL A 248 4.40 4.70 -28.20
N ASP A 249 5.72 4.67 -28.39
CA ASP A 249 6.36 4.08 -29.58
C ASP A 249 5.82 4.60 -30.93
N GLY A 250 5.35 5.86 -30.96
CA GLY A 250 4.78 6.51 -32.15
C GLY A 250 3.28 6.24 -32.38
N GLU A 251 2.64 5.46 -31.53
CA GLU A 251 1.21 5.11 -31.64
C GLU A 251 0.39 5.65 -30.47
N TRP A 252 -0.86 6.02 -30.75
CA TRP A 252 -1.81 6.51 -29.74
C TRP A 252 -2.63 5.37 -29.16
N HIS A 253 -2.52 5.14 -27.85
CA HIS A 253 -3.25 4.11 -27.13
C HIS A 253 -4.24 4.71 -26.14
N SER A 254 -5.42 4.12 -25.97
CA SER A 254 -6.41 4.63 -25.00
C SER A 254 -5.86 4.65 -23.57
N VAL A 255 -6.13 5.73 -22.85
CA VAL A 255 -5.81 5.88 -21.42
C VAL A 255 -6.85 6.78 -20.74
N GLY A 256 -7.22 6.49 -19.51
CA GLY A 256 -8.19 7.30 -18.74
C GLY A 256 -7.58 8.51 -18.03
N LEU A 257 -6.52 9.11 -18.59
CA LEU A 257 -5.83 10.28 -18.04
C LEU A 257 -6.33 11.57 -18.71
N GLN A 258 -6.22 12.68 -17.97
CA GLN A 258 -6.46 14.02 -18.53
C GLN A 258 -5.35 14.42 -19.50
N ASP A 259 -5.63 15.41 -20.34
CA ASP A 259 -4.65 15.92 -21.29
C ASP A 259 -3.48 16.60 -20.55
N GLY A 260 -2.26 16.21 -20.92
CA GLY A 260 -1.03 16.71 -20.29
C GLY A 260 0.19 15.87 -20.65
N ASP A 261 1.34 16.21 -20.08
CA ASP A 261 2.56 15.44 -20.21
C ASP A 261 2.84 14.73 -18.87
N TYR A 262 3.17 13.45 -18.93
CA TYR A 262 3.25 12.58 -17.76
C TYR A 262 4.60 11.87 -17.64
N ILE A 263 5.07 11.73 -16.40
CA ILE A 263 6.08 10.74 -16.01
C ILE A 263 5.35 9.49 -15.57
N ILE A 264 5.74 8.33 -16.10
CA ILE A 264 5.20 7.03 -15.72
C ILE A 264 6.28 6.25 -14.97
N ARG A 265 6.06 6.00 -13.68
CA ARG A 265 7.04 5.37 -12.79
C ARG A 265 6.40 4.38 -11.82
N LYS A 266 7.23 3.57 -11.18
CA LYS A 266 6.83 2.75 -10.03
C LYS A 266 6.89 3.60 -8.75
N LEU A 267 6.22 3.14 -7.70
CA LEU A 267 6.39 3.70 -6.35
C LEU A 267 7.83 3.52 -5.87
N LEU A 268 8.36 4.55 -5.21
CA LEU A 268 9.59 4.44 -4.44
C LEU A 268 9.34 3.56 -3.20
N PRO A 269 10.38 2.89 -2.66
CA PRO A 269 10.23 2.09 -1.45
C PRO A 269 9.66 2.88 -0.26
N VAL A 270 10.06 4.14 -0.09
CA VAL A 270 9.55 5.01 0.97
C VAL A 270 8.08 5.38 0.78
N GLU A 271 7.63 5.57 -0.45
CA GLU A 271 6.22 5.82 -0.74
C GLU A 271 5.38 4.57 -0.48
N ALA A 272 5.95 3.38 -0.72
CA ALA A 272 5.32 2.11 -0.36
C ALA A 272 5.26 1.88 1.16
N GLU A 273 6.25 2.34 1.93
CA GLU A 273 6.22 2.36 3.40
C GLU A 273 5.10 3.27 3.90
N ARG A 274 4.98 4.48 3.35
CA ARG A 274 3.90 5.43 3.65
C ARG A 274 2.52 4.88 3.29
N LEU A 275 2.36 4.12 2.20
CA LEU A 275 1.12 3.40 1.88
C LEU A 275 0.73 2.40 2.98
N GLN A 276 1.71 1.74 3.59
CA GLN A 276 1.49 0.87 4.75
C GLN A 276 1.49 1.62 6.08
N THR A 277 1.54 2.95 6.06
CA THR A 277 1.58 3.84 7.23
C THR A 277 2.75 3.54 8.18
N LEU A 278 3.86 3.06 7.61
CA LEU A 278 5.13 2.83 8.28
C LEU A 278 6.04 4.05 8.13
N PRO A 279 7.04 4.24 9.02
CA PRO A 279 7.99 5.32 8.90
C PRO A 279 8.89 5.14 7.66
N ASP A 280 9.40 6.25 7.14
CA ASP A 280 10.35 6.22 6.03
C ASP A 280 11.59 5.39 6.41
N ASN A 281 12.04 4.58 5.46
CA ASN A 281 13.16 3.65 5.58
C ASN A 281 12.98 2.49 6.56
N TYR A 282 11.77 2.22 7.03
CA TYR A 282 11.47 1.06 7.89
C TYR A 282 12.01 -0.28 7.35
N THR A 283 12.02 -0.44 6.02
CA THR A 283 12.47 -1.67 5.35
C THR A 283 13.87 -1.56 4.72
N ALA A 284 14.63 -0.48 4.97
CA ALA A 284 15.88 -0.18 4.25
C ALA A 284 17.02 -1.21 4.45
N SER A 285 16.90 -2.15 5.39
CA SER A 285 17.90 -3.20 5.66
C SER A 285 17.96 -4.31 4.59
N VAL A 286 17.04 -4.31 3.61
CA VAL A 286 16.98 -5.27 2.50
C VAL A 286 16.89 -4.57 1.13
N SER A 287 17.10 -5.33 0.04
CA SER A 287 17.02 -4.78 -1.32
C SER A 287 15.62 -4.29 -1.66
N THR A 288 15.50 -3.33 -2.58
CA THR A 288 14.22 -2.76 -3.05
C THR A 288 13.16 -3.81 -3.37
N THR A 289 13.54 -4.90 -4.06
CA THR A 289 12.62 -6.00 -4.35
C THR A 289 12.06 -6.64 -3.09
N GLN A 290 12.91 -6.88 -2.08
CA GLN A 290 12.49 -7.47 -0.82
C GLN A 290 11.71 -6.49 0.06
N ARG A 291 12.03 -5.19 0.00
CA ARG A 291 11.23 -4.12 0.64
C ARG A 291 9.78 -4.18 0.18
N LEU A 292 9.57 -4.11 -1.13
CA LEU A 292 8.22 -4.14 -1.72
C LEU A 292 7.50 -5.47 -1.44
N ARG A 293 8.21 -6.60 -1.42
CA ARG A 293 7.65 -7.90 -1.05
C ARG A 293 7.15 -7.91 0.39
N GLY A 294 7.98 -7.47 1.34
CA GLY A 294 7.62 -7.36 2.75
C GLY A 294 6.43 -6.42 2.97
N LEU A 295 6.44 -5.25 2.32
CA LEU A 295 5.34 -4.28 2.39
C LEU A 295 4.04 -4.80 1.77
N GLY A 296 4.09 -5.57 0.67
CA GLY A 296 2.89 -6.15 0.07
C GLY A 296 2.19 -7.16 0.98
N ASN A 297 2.98 -7.96 1.68
CA ASN A 297 2.49 -8.97 2.63
C ASN A 297 2.17 -8.39 4.02
N GLY A 298 2.82 -7.31 4.43
CA GLY A 298 2.64 -6.69 5.74
C GLY A 298 1.27 -6.03 5.95
N TRP A 299 1.03 -5.64 7.20
CA TRP A 299 -0.16 -4.91 7.60
C TRP A 299 -0.06 -3.42 7.31
N THR A 300 -1.21 -2.77 7.15
CA THR A 300 -1.29 -1.31 7.23
C THR A 300 -1.31 -0.92 8.70
N ALA A 301 -0.23 -0.31 9.18
CA ALA A 301 -0.01 -0.09 10.61
C ALA A 301 -1.15 0.68 11.30
N GLU A 302 -1.64 1.78 10.72
CA GLU A 302 -2.73 2.58 11.30
C GLU A 302 -4.05 1.82 11.42
N ALA A 303 -4.30 0.85 10.52
CA ALA A 303 -5.47 -0.03 10.64
C ALA A 303 -5.35 -0.94 11.88
N ILE A 304 -4.15 -1.46 12.14
CA ILE A 304 -3.87 -2.31 13.32
C ILE A 304 -3.85 -1.48 14.60
N ILE A 305 -3.24 -0.28 14.58
CA ILE A 305 -3.26 0.66 15.70
C ILE A 305 -4.69 1.01 16.10
N HIS A 306 -5.59 1.26 15.14
CA HIS A 306 -7.00 1.53 15.42
C HIS A 306 -7.68 0.36 16.16
N LEU A 307 -7.51 -0.86 15.66
CA LEU A 307 -8.09 -2.07 16.26
C LEU A 307 -7.54 -2.33 17.67
N LEU A 308 -6.21 -2.26 17.82
CA LEU A 308 -5.55 -2.47 19.10
C LEU A 308 -5.84 -1.35 20.10
N SER A 309 -6.02 -0.10 19.65
CA SER A 309 -6.38 1.02 20.55
C SER A 309 -7.74 0.80 21.19
N THR A 310 -8.67 0.16 20.48
CA THR A 310 -9.98 -0.20 21.03
C THR A 310 -9.88 -1.37 22.01
N GLY A 311 -9.16 -2.43 21.63
CA GLY A 311 -8.99 -3.62 22.48
C GLY A 311 -8.21 -3.35 23.76
N LEU A 312 -7.11 -2.60 23.65
CA LEU A 312 -6.18 -2.33 24.76
C LEU A 312 -6.45 -1.03 25.50
N LYS A 313 -7.64 -0.41 25.32
CA LYS A 313 -7.98 0.91 25.88
C LYS A 313 -7.81 1.02 27.41
N ASN A 314 -8.00 -0.08 28.13
CA ASN A 314 -7.92 -0.14 29.59
C ASN A 314 -6.57 -0.67 30.09
N ILE A 315 -5.62 -0.97 29.20
CA ILE A 315 -4.32 -1.50 29.58
C ILE A 315 -3.35 -0.33 29.77
N HIS A 316 -2.76 -0.22 30.96
CA HIS A 316 -1.77 0.80 31.26
C HIS A 316 -0.49 0.58 30.44
N LYS A 317 0.15 1.67 30.00
CA LYS A 317 1.30 1.62 29.07
C LYS A 317 2.58 1.00 29.66
N ASN A 318 2.67 0.95 30.99
CA ASN A 318 3.75 0.32 31.75
C ASN A 318 3.50 -1.16 32.04
N GLU A 319 2.28 -1.66 31.79
CA GLU A 319 1.94 -3.07 31.98
C GLU A 319 2.80 -3.93 31.07
N GLN A 320 3.31 -5.05 31.59
CA GLN A 320 4.09 -5.99 30.80
C GLN A 320 3.19 -6.70 29.79
N LEU A 321 3.53 -6.60 28.51
CA LEU A 321 2.89 -7.36 27.45
C LEU A 321 3.75 -8.58 27.09
N LEU A 322 3.13 -9.75 27.07
CA LEU A 322 3.69 -10.95 26.45
C LEU A 322 2.98 -11.18 25.12
N VAL A 323 3.70 -11.04 24.01
CA VAL A 323 3.13 -11.08 22.67
C VAL A 323 3.61 -12.32 21.93
N LEU A 324 2.67 -13.06 21.37
CA LEU A 324 2.93 -14.09 20.38
C LEU A 324 2.42 -13.60 19.02
N SER A 325 3.32 -13.42 18.06
CA SER A 325 3.02 -13.04 16.69
C SER A 325 3.21 -14.22 15.74
N MET A 326 2.11 -14.70 15.17
CA MET A 326 2.11 -15.75 14.15
C MET A 326 2.21 -15.10 12.77
N TYR A 327 3.20 -15.49 11.96
CA TYR A 327 3.44 -14.93 10.62
C TYR A 327 3.81 -13.44 10.70
N ASP A 328 4.80 -13.12 11.53
CA ASP A 328 5.12 -11.74 11.94
C ASP A 328 5.51 -10.80 10.78
N GLY A 329 6.07 -11.36 9.71
CA GLY A 329 6.52 -10.62 8.55
C GLY A 329 7.59 -9.59 8.94
N ILE A 330 7.35 -8.34 8.54
CA ILE A 330 8.26 -7.23 8.78
C ILE A 330 8.09 -6.61 10.19
N GLY A 331 7.44 -7.29 11.14
CA GLY A 331 7.32 -6.83 12.53
C GLY A 331 6.33 -5.67 12.72
N THR A 332 5.30 -5.58 11.87
CA THR A 332 4.33 -4.47 11.93
C THR A 332 3.54 -4.46 13.25
N GLY A 333 3.23 -5.63 13.82
CA GLY A 333 2.58 -5.73 15.13
C GLY A 333 3.41 -5.08 16.25
N ARG A 334 4.72 -5.40 16.31
CA ARG A 334 5.67 -4.79 17.25
C ARG A 334 5.76 -3.27 17.10
N TYR A 335 5.81 -2.79 15.85
CA TYR A 335 5.76 -1.35 15.56
C TYR A 335 4.49 -0.69 16.07
N CYS A 336 3.32 -1.30 15.86
CA CYS A 336 2.05 -0.75 16.32
C CYS A 336 2.02 -0.61 17.85
N LEU A 337 2.47 -1.63 18.59
CA LEU A 337 2.53 -1.59 20.06
C LEU A 337 3.46 -0.48 20.56
N GLN A 338 4.65 -0.34 19.97
CA GLN A 338 5.58 0.74 20.31
C GLN A 338 4.95 2.11 20.01
N LYS A 339 4.33 2.27 18.84
CA LYS A 339 3.67 3.53 18.43
C LYS A 339 2.53 3.92 19.37
N MET A 340 1.84 2.93 19.93
CA MET A 340 0.80 3.11 20.96
C MET A 340 1.36 3.38 22.37
N GLY A 341 2.68 3.41 22.54
CA GLY A 341 3.36 3.70 23.80
C GLY A 341 3.63 2.50 24.70
N PHE A 342 3.40 1.27 24.24
CA PHE A 342 3.75 0.07 25.00
C PHE A 342 5.24 -0.25 24.83
N MET A 343 6.00 -0.02 25.89
CA MET A 343 7.46 -0.19 25.89
C MET A 343 7.93 -1.45 26.62
N ASN A 344 7.13 -1.97 27.55
CA ASN A 344 7.43 -3.20 28.30
C ASN A 344 6.83 -4.41 27.57
N VAL A 345 7.47 -4.83 26.47
CA VAL A 345 6.96 -5.86 25.57
C VAL A 345 7.97 -6.98 25.40
N GLU A 346 7.60 -8.19 25.82
CA GLU A 346 8.29 -9.42 25.46
C GLU A 346 7.61 -9.99 24.21
N TYR A 347 8.34 -10.07 23.09
CA TYR A 347 7.76 -10.32 21.78
C TYR A 347 8.34 -11.57 21.12
N HIS A 348 7.50 -12.59 20.98
CA HIS A 348 7.82 -13.84 20.34
C HIS A 348 7.18 -13.93 18.96
N ALA A 349 7.92 -14.41 17.97
CA ALA A 349 7.49 -14.43 16.58
C ALA A 349 7.74 -15.77 15.89
N TYR A 350 6.73 -16.25 15.15
CA TYR A 350 6.91 -17.28 14.13
C TYR A 350 7.02 -16.60 12.76
N GLU A 351 8.20 -16.67 12.16
CA GLU A 351 8.52 -16.16 10.83
C GLU A 351 9.67 -16.99 10.23
N ILE A 352 9.62 -17.22 8.92
CA ILE A 352 10.57 -18.06 8.17
C ILE A 352 11.24 -17.31 7.00
N ASP A 353 10.67 -16.21 6.54
CA ASP A 353 11.26 -15.37 5.50
C ASP A 353 12.42 -14.57 6.09
N LYS A 354 13.64 -14.99 5.74
CA LYS A 354 14.89 -14.36 6.19
C LYS A 354 14.97 -12.85 5.93
N TYR A 355 14.31 -12.33 4.89
CA TYR A 355 14.33 -10.90 4.59
C TYR A 355 13.33 -10.15 5.48
N ALA A 356 12.16 -10.74 5.71
CA ALA A 356 11.19 -10.22 6.67
C ALA A 356 11.79 -10.16 8.09
N MET A 357 12.43 -11.25 8.54
CA MET A 357 13.17 -11.29 9.79
C MET A 357 14.29 -10.26 9.83
N LYS A 358 15.07 -10.09 8.74
CA LYS A 358 16.12 -9.06 8.69
C LYS A 358 15.57 -7.65 8.87
N VAL A 359 14.40 -7.35 8.29
CA VAL A 359 13.71 -6.08 8.49
C VAL A 359 13.25 -5.92 9.94
N SER A 360 12.53 -6.90 10.49
CA SER A 360 12.01 -6.81 11.85
C SER A 360 13.13 -6.76 12.90
N SER A 361 14.18 -7.60 12.78
CA SER A 361 15.35 -7.58 13.66
C SER A 361 16.16 -6.28 13.57
N SER A 362 16.19 -5.62 12.41
CA SER A 362 16.89 -4.33 12.29
C SER A 362 16.18 -3.19 13.03
N ASN A 363 14.86 -3.30 13.20
CA ASN A 363 14.07 -2.32 13.96
C ASN A 363 13.90 -2.74 15.43
N TYR A 364 13.82 -4.05 15.70
CA TYR A 364 13.50 -4.66 17.00
C TYR A 364 14.40 -5.89 17.22
N PRO A 365 15.65 -5.68 17.66
CA PRO A 365 16.58 -6.78 17.93
C PRO A 365 16.17 -7.66 19.12
N ASP A 366 15.18 -7.21 19.90
CA ASP A 366 14.57 -7.89 21.05
C ASP A 366 13.52 -8.96 20.67
N ILE A 367 13.18 -9.12 19.39
CA ILE A 367 12.23 -10.16 18.95
C ILE A 367 12.84 -11.56 19.11
N ILE A 368 12.10 -12.47 19.76
CA ILE A 368 12.47 -13.86 19.96
C ILE A 368 11.81 -14.72 18.86
N TYR A 369 12.60 -15.26 17.94
CA TYR A 369 12.08 -16.04 16.81
C TYR A 369 12.04 -17.54 17.07
N HIS A 370 10.92 -18.17 16.72
CA HIS A 370 10.71 -19.62 16.85
C HIS A 370 10.79 -20.38 15.51
N GLY A 371 10.79 -19.64 14.39
CA GLY A 371 10.89 -20.16 13.04
C GLY A 371 9.53 -20.59 12.48
N ASP A 372 9.43 -21.83 12.02
CA ASP A 372 8.22 -22.35 11.35
C ASP A 372 7.02 -22.44 12.30
N ALA A 373 5.91 -21.82 11.89
CA ALA A 373 4.64 -21.83 12.62
C ALA A 373 4.09 -23.25 12.89
N PHE A 374 4.45 -24.26 12.11
CA PHE A 374 4.02 -25.65 12.38
C PHE A 374 4.60 -26.21 13.66
N LYS A 375 5.72 -25.66 14.16
CA LYS A 375 6.30 -26.07 15.44
C LYS A 375 5.37 -25.82 16.63
N ILE A 376 4.42 -24.90 16.51
CA ILE A 376 3.39 -24.67 17.55
C ILE A 376 2.53 -25.90 17.84
N ARG A 377 2.55 -26.92 16.97
CA ARG A 377 1.84 -28.19 17.16
C ARG A 377 2.61 -29.16 18.06
N ASN A 378 3.91 -28.96 18.28
CA ASN A 378 4.74 -29.86 19.07
C ASN A 378 4.46 -29.70 20.56
N GLU A 379 4.20 -30.79 21.27
CA GLU A 379 3.87 -30.75 22.71
C GLU A 379 5.00 -30.17 23.58
N ASP A 380 6.24 -30.35 23.12
CA ASP A 380 7.48 -29.89 23.78
C ASP A 380 7.76 -28.39 23.58
N GLU A 381 7.03 -27.72 22.70
CA GLU A 381 7.15 -26.27 22.49
C GLU A 381 6.52 -25.54 23.69
N ARG A 382 7.33 -25.21 24.70
CA ARG A 382 6.92 -24.53 25.95
C ARG A 382 7.91 -23.42 26.32
N TRP A 383 7.88 -22.33 25.56
CA TRP A 383 8.66 -21.12 25.86
C TRP A 383 7.82 -20.04 26.58
N TRP A 384 6.51 -20.25 26.69
CA TRP A 384 5.60 -19.54 27.59
C TRP A 384 5.13 -20.50 28.69
#